data_AF-A0A326U7Z9-F1
#
_entry.id   AF-A0A326U7Z9-F1
#
_cell.length_a   1.000
_cell.length_b   1.000
_cell.length_c   1.000
_cell.angle_alpha   90.00
_cell.angle_beta   90.00
_cell.angle_gamma   90.00
#
_symmetry.space_group_name_H-M   'P 1'
#
loop_
_entity.id
_entity.type
_entity.pdbx_description
1 polymer ?
#
loop_
_entity_poly.entity_id
_entity_poly.type
_entity_poly.pdbx_seq_one_letter_code
_entity_poly.pdbx_strand_id
1 'polypeptide(L)'
;MESEAFSELVTSLMQRVFALVQACPPGRVTTYGWLAKAIGYPKGSRMVGWIMHEASGGVPAQRVINSKGELSGSWAFGERGKMRRLLEDEGVVFSANDRVDVKRYGWDPLRDLSEDERERIFAEAAALPVTVSRRLLLLLRTDAASPLRDQA
;
A
#
# COMPACT_ATOMS: atom_id res chain seq x y z
N MET A 1 11.92 22.62 -11.68
CA MET A 1 11.88 22.84 -10.22
C MET A 1 10.59 22.31 -9.60
N GLU A 2 9.42 22.94 -9.74
CA GLU A 2 8.19 22.47 -9.07
C GLU A 2 7.76 21.06 -9.51
N SER A 3 7.88 20.76 -10.80
CA SER A 3 7.59 19.41 -11.31
C SER A 3 8.60 18.32 -10.93
N GLU A 4 9.78 18.70 -10.48
CA GLU A 4 10.84 17.77 -10.06
C GLU A 4 10.66 17.42 -8.58
N ALA A 5 10.47 18.44 -7.74
CA ALA A 5 10.15 18.29 -6.32
C ALA A 5 8.88 17.44 -6.08
N PHE A 6 7.84 17.64 -6.91
CA PHE A 6 6.64 16.80 -6.84
C PHE A 6 6.94 15.34 -7.18
N SER A 7 7.77 15.10 -8.20
CA SER A 7 8.16 13.74 -8.59
C SER A 7 8.98 13.06 -7.49
N GLU A 8 9.89 13.78 -6.84
CA GLU A 8 10.66 13.29 -5.70
C GLU A 8 9.77 12.95 -4.49
N LEU A 9 8.80 13.82 -4.18
CA LEU A 9 7.81 13.55 -3.14
C LEU A 9 7.04 12.26 -3.43
N VAL A 10 6.51 12.10 -4.66
CA VAL A 10 5.76 10.90 -5.05
C VAL A 10 6.65 9.65 -5.01
N THR A 11 7.92 9.78 -5.42
CA THR A 11 8.91 8.70 -5.33
C THR A 11 9.09 8.25 -3.88
N SER A 12 9.32 9.19 -2.96
CA SER A 12 9.47 8.91 -1.53
C SER A 12 8.22 8.25 -0.93
N LEU A 13 7.02 8.71 -1.30
CA LEU A 13 5.76 8.09 -0.84
C LEU A 13 5.59 6.67 -1.36
N MET A 14 5.91 6.42 -2.63
CA MET A 14 5.85 5.09 -3.21
C MET A 14 6.81 4.12 -2.53
N GLN A 15 8.06 4.55 -2.29
CA GLN A 15 9.05 3.78 -1.55
C GLN A 15 8.56 3.42 -0.15
N ARG A 16 8.05 4.40 0.61
CA ARG A 16 7.52 4.18 1.97
C ARG A 16 6.34 3.22 1.99
N VAL A 17 5.40 3.33 1.04
CA VAL A 17 4.28 2.40 0.91
C VAL A 17 4.80 0.98 0.65
N PHE A 18 5.67 0.79 -0.35
CA PHE A 18 6.19 -0.54 -0.68
C PHE A 18 6.98 -1.16 0.46
N ALA A 19 7.79 -0.37 1.17
CA ALA A 19 8.55 -0.83 2.33
C ALA A 19 7.63 -1.31 3.46
N LEU A 20 6.54 -0.59 3.76
CA LEU A 20 5.55 -1.06 4.75
C LEU A 20 4.81 -2.31 4.29
N VAL A 21 4.49 -2.45 3.01
CA VAL A 21 3.86 -3.66 2.48
C VAL A 21 4.83 -4.86 2.60
N GLN A 22 6.12 -4.67 2.32
CA GLN A 22 7.14 -5.68 2.51
C GLN A 22 7.34 -6.07 3.98
N ALA A 23 7.24 -5.09 4.90
CA ALA A 23 7.29 -5.32 6.34
C ALA A 23 6.05 -6.04 6.90
N CYS A 24 4.93 -6.05 6.18
CA CYS A 24 3.74 -6.78 6.60
C CYS A 24 4.04 -8.29 6.63
N PRO A 25 3.94 -8.96 7.80
CA PRO A 25 4.35 -10.36 7.92
C PRO A 25 3.51 -11.32 7.06
N PRO A 26 4.05 -12.47 6.62
CA PRO A 26 3.25 -13.54 6.04
C PRO A 26 2.09 -13.94 6.96
N GLY A 27 0.93 -14.18 6.37
CA GLY A 27 -0.29 -14.55 7.11
C GLY A 27 -0.99 -13.37 7.77
N ARG A 28 -0.51 -12.15 7.54
CA ARG A 28 -1.16 -10.90 7.94
C ARG A 28 -1.62 -10.12 6.70
N VAL A 29 -2.59 -9.25 6.93
CA VAL A 29 -3.08 -8.30 5.92
C VAL A 29 -3.04 -6.89 6.48
N THR A 30 -2.70 -5.92 5.64
CA THR A 30 -2.84 -4.50 5.95
C THR A 30 -3.94 -3.88 5.10
N THR A 31 -4.26 -2.62 5.39
CA THR A 31 -5.27 -1.88 4.63
C THR A 31 -4.71 -0.61 4.04
N TYR A 32 -5.29 -0.17 2.92
CA TYR A 32 -4.93 1.12 2.31
C TYR A 32 -4.99 2.28 3.29
N GLY A 33 -5.96 2.27 4.22
CA GLY A 33 -6.10 3.32 5.22
C GLY A 33 -5.03 3.27 6.31
N TRP A 34 -4.61 2.09 6.74
CA TRP A 34 -3.51 1.96 7.70
C TRP A 34 -2.18 2.39 7.11
N LEU A 35 -1.89 1.95 5.88
CA LEU A 35 -0.72 2.41 5.13
C LEU A 35 -0.73 3.94 4.97
N ALA A 36 -1.87 4.52 4.57
CA ALA A 36 -2.00 5.95 4.36
C ALA A 36 -1.75 6.75 5.66
N LYS A 37 -2.27 6.29 6.80
CA LYS A 37 -2.00 6.89 8.11
C LYS A 37 -0.52 6.79 8.49
N ALA A 38 0.10 5.62 8.28
CA ALA A 38 1.49 5.38 8.63
C ALA A 38 2.48 6.27 7.86
N ILE A 39 2.15 6.66 6.63
CA ILE A 39 2.97 7.59 5.82
C ILE A 39 2.60 9.07 6.02
N GLY A 40 1.72 9.40 6.96
CA GLY A 40 1.35 10.80 7.28
C GLY A 40 0.15 11.36 6.51
N TYR A 41 -0.60 10.53 5.77
CA TYR A 41 -1.78 10.94 5.01
C TYR A 41 -3.04 10.19 5.45
N PRO A 42 -3.65 10.49 6.61
CA PRO A 42 -4.79 9.72 7.15
C PRO A 42 -6.01 9.60 6.23
N LYS A 43 -6.18 10.53 5.27
CA LYS A 43 -7.25 10.53 4.26
C LYS A 43 -6.79 10.03 2.88
N GLY A 44 -5.54 9.55 2.78
CA GLY A 44 -4.84 9.17 1.55
C GLY A 44 -5.04 7.73 1.10
N SER A 45 -6.06 7.00 1.57
CA SER A 45 -6.26 5.59 1.20
C SER A 45 -6.34 5.38 -0.32
N ARG A 46 -6.96 6.33 -1.05
CA ARG A 46 -7.08 6.26 -2.51
C ARG A 46 -5.72 6.50 -3.20
N MET A 47 -4.91 7.42 -2.68
CA MET A 47 -3.53 7.62 -3.12
C MET A 47 -2.70 6.34 -2.96
N VAL A 48 -2.80 5.66 -1.80
CA VAL A 48 -2.13 4.36 -1.60
C VAL A 48 -2.64 3.33 -2.61
N GLY A 49 -3.94 3.31 -2.90
CA GLY A 49 -4.50 2.45 -3.95
C GLY A 49 -3.85 2.69 -5.32
N TRP A 50 -3.70 3.94 -5.74
CA TRP A 50 -3.01 4.27 -7.01
C TRP A 50 -1.53 3.88 -6.98
N ILE A 51 -0.82 4.12 -5.88
CA ILE A 51 0.56 3.70 -5.70
C ILE A 51 0.68 2.18 -5.83
N MET A 52 -0.24 1.42 -5.21
CA MET A 52 -0.24 -0.04 -5.28
C MET A 52 -0.50 -0.60 -6.68
N HIS A 53 -1.02 0.20 -7.63
CA HIS A 53 -1.11 -0.24 -9.03
C HIS A 53 0.26 -0.28 -9.72
N GLU A 54 1.25 0.46 -9.21
CA GLU A 54 2.63 0.46 -9.71
C GLU A 54 3.48 -0.64 -9.03
N ALA A 55 2.89 -1.38 -8.06
CA ALA A 55 3.60 -2.44 -7.36
C ALA A 55 4.05 -3.52 -8.35
N SER A 56 5.35 -3.83 -8.32
CA SER A 56 5.97 -4.86 -9.16
C SER A 56 6.79 -5.84 -8.31
N GLY A 57 7.47 -6.77 -8.98
CA GLY A 57 8.11 -7.94 -8.37
C GLY A 57 8.83 -7.63 -7.05
N GLY A 58 8.45 -8.35 -5.99
CA GLY A 58 9.02 -8.21 -4.64
C GLY A 58 8.10 -7.52 -3.63
N VAL A 59 7.08 -6.78 -4.05
CA VAL A 59 6.07 -6.23 -3.12
C VAL A 59 4.94 -7.24 -2.92
N PRO A 60 4.66 -7.72 -1.69
CA PRO A 60 3.59 -8.69 -1.43
C PRO A 60 2.21 -8.00 -1.45
N ALA A 61 1.81 -7.50 -2.62
CA ALA A 61 0.59 -6.73 -2.82
C ALA A 61 -0.68 -7.49 -2.41
N GLN A 62 -0.63 -8.83 -2.35
CA GLN A 62 -1.75 -9.66 -1.90
C GLN A 62 -2.15 -9.35 -0.45
N ARG A 63 -1.22 -8.84 0.36
CA ARG A 63 -1.46 -8.49 1.76
C ARG A 63 -2.19 -7.16 1.93
N VAL A 64 -2.42 -6.38 0.86
CA VAL A 64 -3.11 -5.08 0.93
C VAL A 64 -4.58 -5.23 0.51
N ILE A 65 -5.49 -5.07 1.46
CA ILE A 65 -6.94 -5.21 1.24
C ILE A 65 -7.72 -3.96 1.68
N ASN A 66 -9.02 -3.93 1.43
CA ASN A 66 -9.84 -2.83 1.95
C ASN A 66 -10.19 -3.01 3.44
N SER A 67 -10.67 -1.95 4.08
CA SER A 67 -11.04 -1.98 5.51
C SER A 67 -12.22 -2.89 5.85
N LYS A 68 -12.97 -3.37 4.84
CA LYS A 68 -14.08 -4.32 5.00
C LYS A 68 -13.63 -5.78 4.88
N GLY A 69 -12.33 -6.05 4.66
CA GLY A 69 -11.80 -7.39 4.48
C GLY A 69 -11.93 -7.94 3.07
N GLU A 70 -12.26 -7.10 2.07
CA GLU A 70 -12.47 -7.51 0.69
C GLU A 70 -11.20 -7.32 -0.15
N LEU A 71 -10.98 -8.22 -1.11
CA LEU A 71 -9.81 -8.24 -2.01
C LEU A 71 -9.96 -7.24 -3.17
N SER A 72 -10.03 -5.95 -2.87
CA SER A 72 -10.27 -4.89 -3.87
C SER A 72 -9.17 -4.73 -4.93
N GLY A 73 -7.97 -5.24 -4.67
CA GLY A 73 -6.85 -5.27 -5.63
C GLY A 73 -6.75 -6.55 -6.47
N SER A 74 -7.68 -7.50 -6.31
CA SER A 74 -7.56 -8.85 -6.89
C SER A 74 -7.46 -8.89 -8.42
N TRP A 75 -8.07 -7.93 -9.12
CA TRP A 75 -8.02 -7.83 -10.58
C TRP A 75 -6.61 -7.55 -11.12
N ALA A 76 -5.72 -6.94 -10.31
CA ALA A 76 -4.35 -6.64 -10.71
C ALA A 76 -3.44 -7.88 -10.77
N PHE A 77 -3.91 -9.04 -10.28
CA PHE A 77 -3.13 -10.27 -10.24
C PHE A 77 -3.18 -11.08 -11.55
N GLY A 78 -3.94 -10.61 -12.56
CA GLY A 78 -4.03 -11.22 -13.89
C GLY A 78 -4.82 -12.52 -13.98
N GLU A 79 -5.08 -13.18 -12.85
CA GLU A 79 -5.86 -14.40 -12.76
C GLU A 79 -6.88 -14.31 -11.62
N ARG A 80 -8.13 -14.67 -11.92
CA ARG A 80 -9.21 -14.70 -10.94
C ARG A 80 -8.84 -15.64 -9.79
N GLY A 81 -8.92 -15.14 -8.56
CA GLY A 81 -8.66 -15.94 -7.35
C GLY A 81 -7.18 -16.08 -6.97
N LYS A 82 -6.23 -15.63 -7.79
CA LYS A 82 -4.79 -15.71 -7.47
C LYS A 82 -4.43 -14.99 -6.17
N MET A 83 -4.96 -13.78 -5.96
CA MET A 83 -4.76 -13.04 -4.71
C MET A 83 -5.26 -13.82 -3.48
N ARG A 84 -6.39 -14.53 -3.62
CA ARG A 84 -6.94 -15.37 -2.54
C ARG A 84 -6.02 -16.54 -2.23
N ARG A 85 -5.61 -17.30 -3.27
CA ARG A 85 -4.72 -18.46 -3.11
C ARG A 85 -3.41 -18.06 -2.43
N LEU A 86 -2.79 -16.96 -2.84
CA LEU A 86 -1.55 -16.46 -2.20
C LEU A 86 -1.74 -16.16 -0.71
N LEU A 87 -2.91 -15.63 -0.31
CA LEU A 87 -3.22 -15.39 1.11
C LEU A 87 -3.53 -16.68 1.86
N GLU A 88 -4.23 -17.63 1.23
CA GLU A 88 -4.51 -18.95 1.79
C GLU A 88 -3.23 -19.77 2.00
N ASP A 89 -2.27 -19.69 1.07
CA ASP A 89 -0.94 -20.30 1.17
C ASP A 89 -0.14 -19.71 2.35
N GLU A 90 -0.42 -18.46 2.71
CA GLU A 90 0.12 -17.80 3.91
C GLU A 90 -0.70 -18.10 5.19
N GLY A 91 -1.76 -18.92 5.10
CA GLY A 91 -2.59 -19.34 6.23
C GLY A 91 -3.78 -18.42 6.54
N VAL A 92 -4.11 -17.47 5.66
CA VAL A 92 -5.29 -16.60 5.83
C VAL A 92 -6.55 -17.34 5.42
N VAL A 93 -7.47 -17.48 6.36
CA VAL A 93 -8.80 -18.09 6.12
C VAL A 93 -9.83 -17.01 5.80
N PHE A 94 -10.66 -17.28 4.79
CA PHE A 94 -11.76 -16.43 4.38
C PHE A 94 -13.09 -16.89 5.01
N SER A 95 -13.93 -15.92 5.36
CA SER A 95 -15.31 -16.16 5.79
C SER A 95 -16.19 -16.67 4.64
N ALA A 96 -17.40 -17.11 4.98
CA ALA A 96 -18.42 -17.54 4.01
C ALA A 96 -18.81 -16.44 2.99
N ASN A 97 -18.56 -15.17 3.31
CA ASN A 97 -18.81 -14.02 2.44
C ASN A 97 -17.55 -13.55 1.69
N ASP A 98 -16.55 -14.42 1.53
CA ASP A 98 -15.28 -14.13 0.83
C ASP A 98 -14.49 -12.94 1.41
N ARG A 99 -14.63 -12.70 2.72
CA ARG A 99 -13.90 -11.64 3.43
C ARG A 99 -12.86 -12.19 4.38
N VAL A 100 -11.72 -11.52 4.44
CA VAL A 100 -10.69 -11.69 5.47
C VAL A 100 -11.18 -11.04 6.76
N ASP A 101 -11.05 -11.74 7.89
CA ASP A 101 -11.27 -11.13 9.19
C ASP A 101 -10.10 -10.21 9.54
N VAL A 102 -10.30 -8.90 9.30
CA VAL A 102 -9.31 -7.85 9.59
C VAL A 102 -8.99 -7.76 11.08
N LYS A 103 -9.88 -8.17 11.99
CA LYS A 103 -9.55 -8.19 13.42
C LYS A 103 -8.55 -9.29 13.74
N ARG A 104 -8.68 -10.44 13.08
CA ARG A 104 -7.80 -11.59 13.29
C ARG A 104 -6.46 -11.45 12.57
N TYR A 105 -6.49 -11.11 11.28
CA TYR A 105 -5.30 -11.10 10.42
C TYR A 105 -4.71 -9.70 10.22
N GLY A 106 -5.40 -8.65 10.67
CA GLY A 106 -5.00 -7.27 10.43
C GLY A 106 -3.67 -6.91 11.09
N TRP A 107 -2.83 -6.24 10.31
CA TRP A 107 -1.58 -5.62 10.69
C TRP A 107 -1.61 -4.12 10.35
N ASP A 108 -1.49 -3.30 11.39
CA ASP A 108 -1.49 -1.85 11.34
C ASP A 108 -0.08 -1.36 11.70
N PRO A 109 0.68 -0.75 10.76
CA PRO A 109 2.04 -0.29 11.03
C PRO A 109 2.15 0.67 12.23
N LEU A 110 1.10 1.41 12.55
CA LEU A 110 1.12 2.33 13.69
C LEU A 110 0.92 1.62 15.03
N ARG A 111 0.28 0.45 15.02
CA ARG A 111 0.06 -0.38 16.21
C ARG A 111 1.17 -1.40 16.41
N ASP A 112 1.61 -2.02 15.32
CA ASP A 112 2.40 -3.25 15.33
C ASP A 112 3.90 -3.02 15.06
N LEU A 113 4.31 -1.78 14.77
CA LEU A 113 5.72 -1.39 14.71
C LEU A 113 5.99 -0.27 15.73
N SER A 114 7.17 -0.29 16.34
CA SER A 114 7.67 0.85 17.11
C SER A 114 8.00 2.04 16.19
N GLU A 115 8.20 3.21 16.78
CA GLU A 115 8.64 4.39 16.04
C GLU A 115 10.01 4.16 15.38
N ASP A 116 10.98 3.64 16.13
CA ASP A 116 12.33 3.30 15.63
C ASP A 116 12.30 2.25 14.50
N GLU A 117 11.38 1.28 14.55
CA GLU A 117 11.21 0.30 13.47
C GLU A 117 10.67 0.96 12.20
N ARG A 118 9.66 1.83 12.31
CA ARG A 118 9.14 2.58 11.16
C ARG A 118 10.18 3.53 10.57
N GLU A 119 10.93 4.22 11.42
CA GLU A 119 11.98 5.14 10.97
C GLU A 119 13.06 4.39 10.19
N ARG A 120 13.52 3.23 10.71
CA ARG A 120 14.47 2.36 10.00
C ARG A 120 13.91 1.89 8.66
N ILE A 121 12.67 1.39 8.63
CA ILE A 121 12.01 0.97 7.39
C ILE A 121 11.96 2.12 6.37
N PHE A 122 11.63 3.35 6.80
CA PHE A 122 11.57 4.51 5.90
C PHE A 122 12.95 5.00 5.45
N ALA A 123 13.97 4.91 6.30
CA ALA A 123 15.34 5.23 5.93
C ALA A 123 15.86 4.25 4.87
N GLU A 124 15.62 2.95 5.04
CA GLU A 124 15.98 1.91 4.08
C GLU A 124 15.16 2.03 2.78
N ALA A 125 13.89 2.44 2.88
CA ALA A 125 13.01 2.62 1.74
C ALA A 125 13.56 3.60 0.69
N ALA A 126 14.35 4.60 1.10
CA ALA A 126 14.95 5.59 0.20
C ALA A 126 15.86 4.94 -0.87
N ALA A 127 16.39 3.75 -0.61
CA ALA A 127 17.21 2.98 -1.55
C ALA A 127 16.41 2.05 -2.48
N LEU A 128 15.08 1.91 -2.28
CA LEU A 128 14.26 1.03 -3.11
C LEU A 128 14.20 1.56 -4.57
N PRO A 129 14.53 0.72 -5.57
CA PRO A 129 14.43 1.12 -6.97
C PRO A 129 12.95 1.17 -7.37
N VAL A 130 12.40 2.37 -7.47
CA VAL A 130 11.01 2.58 -7.89
C VAL A 130 10.96 3.48 -9.12
N THR A 131 10.00 3.22 -10.00
CA THR A 131 9.77 4.06 -11.19
C THR A 131 8.38 4.65 -11.10
N VAL A 132 8.27 5.98 -11.01
CA VAL A 132 6.98 6.66 -10.97
C VAL A 132 6.46 6.86 -12.39
N SER A 133 5.28 6.29 -12.69
CA SER A 133 4.66 6.46 -14.00
C SER A 133 4.12 7.88 -14.18
N ARG A 134 4.14 8.38 -15.43
CA ARG A 134 3.49 9.66 -15.79
C ARG A 134 1.99 9.65 -15.44
N ARG A 135 1.34 8.48 -15.55
CA ARG A 135 -0.07 8.30 -15.21
C ARG A 135 -0.31 8.54 -13.72
N LEU A 136 0.53 7.98 -12.85
CA LEU A 136 0.43 8.17 -11.41
C LEU A 136 0.62 9.65 -11.04
N LEU A 137 1.63 10.31 -11.60
CA LEU A 137 1.85 11.75 -11.39
C LEU A 137 0.60 12.55 -11.77
N LEU A 138 0.03 12.32 -12.96
CA LEU A 138 -1.18 13.04 -13.40
C LEU A 138 -2.38 12.80 -12.47
N LEU A 139 -2.60 11.56 -12.02
CA LEU A 139 -3.69 11.24 -11.08
C LEU A 139 -3.51 12.00 -9.76
N LEU A 140 -2.30 11.98 -9.20
CA LEU A 140 -2.00 12.65 -7.93
C LEU A 140 -2.10 14.18 -8.02
N ARG A 141 -1.91 14.75 -9.21
CA ARG A 141 -2.07 16.19 -9.44
C ARG A 141 -3.49 16.64 -9.68
N THR A 142 -4.35 15.80 -10.25
CA THR A 142 -5.62 16.28 -10.83
C THR A 142 -6.85 15.72 -10.14
N ASP A 143 -6.75 14.56 -9.49
CA ASP A 143 -7.90 13.94 -8.84
C ASP A 143 -8.26 14.67 -7.54
N ALA A 144 -9.54 14.98 -7.36
CA ALA A 144 -10.05 15.70 -6.20
C ALA A 144 -9.88 14.93 -4.87
N ALA A 145 -9.69 13.61 -4.92
CA ALA A 145 -9.39 12.77 -3.76
C ALA A 145 -7.89 12.65 -3.47
N SER A 146 -7.02 13.24 -4.30
CA SER A 146 -5.59 13.29 -4.02
C SER A 146 -5.30 14.31 -2.91
N PRO A 147 -4.64 13.90 -1.81
CA PRO A 147 -4.19 14.85 -0.80
C PRO A 147 -2.97 15.68 -1.27
N LEU A 148 -2.41 15.36 -2.45
CA LEU A 148 -1.25 16.03 -3.02
C LEU A 148 -1.61 17.05 -4.10
N ARG A 149 -2.91 17.22 -4.40
CA ARG A 149 -3.37 18.10 -5.48
C ARG A 149 -2.88 19.55 -5.32
N ASP A 150 -2.80 20.02 -4.08
CA ASP A 150 -2.39 21.40 -3.77
C ASP A 150 -0.85 21.52 -3.55
N GLN A 151 -0.11 20.43 -3.74
CA GLN A 151 1.36 20.34 -3.64
C GLN A 151 2.01 20.09 -5.03
N ALA A 152 1.20 20.13 -6.08
CA ALA A 152 1.43 19.61 -7.43
C ALA A 152 2.08 20.59 -8.40
#